data_AF-A0A2D7AUU6-F1
#
_entry.id   AF-A0A2D7AUU6-F1
#
_cell.length_a   1.000
_cell.length_b   1.000
_cell.length_c   1.000
_cell.angle_alpha   90.00
_cell.angle_beta   90.00
_cell.angle_gamma   90.00
#
_symmetry.space_group_name_H-M   'P 1'
#
loop_
_entity.id
_entity.type
_entity.pdbx_description
1 polymer ?
#
loop_
_entity_poly.entity_id
_entity_poly.type
_entity_poly.pdbx_seq_one_letter_code
_entity_poly.pdbx_strand_id
1 'polypeptide(L)'
;MPTCRHCYGTYTRDQFIHGNGPKSQVCVRCGLEKGLVEEHEVASLYDKSTANARFSAVARRWSPLMWLSVLWTAWILFLSDVEPWDLYTLILLALCTLIVPVYMFFFSSKHMAVMARLTPEYERPKGH
;
A
#
# COMPACT_ATOMS: atom_id res chain seq x y z
N MET A 1 -1.45 18.02 -9.95
CA MET A 1 -2.32 16.86 -9.67
C MET A 1 -3.76 17.33 -9.74
N PRO A 2 -4.67 16.59 -10.39
CA PRO A 2 -6.10 16.95 -10.42
C PRO A 2 -6.73 16.85 -9.03
N THR A 3 -7.67 17.75 -8.75
CA THR A 3 -8.46 17.81 -7.52
C THR A 3 -9.90 17.40 -7.81
N CYS A 4 -10.47 16.56 -6.96
CA CYS A 4 -11.87 16.17 -7.08
C CYS A 4 -12.81 17.33 -6.70
N ARG A 5 -13.82 17.62 -7.52
CA ARG A 5 -14.83 18.66 -7.25
C ARG A 5 -15.71 18.38 -6.02
N HIS A 6 -15.81 17.13 -5.58
CA HIS A 6 -16.74 16.74 -4.52
C HIS A 6 -16.07 16.49 -3.18
N CYS A 7 -14.99 15.71 -3.15
CA CYS A 7 -14.25 15.45 -1.91
C CYS A 7 -13.06 16.38 -1.70
N TYR A 8 -12.73 17.25 -2.67
CA TYR A 8 -11.56 18.14 -2.66
C TYR A 8 -10.21 17.44 -2.45
N GLY A 9 -10.18 16.10 -2.53
CA GLY A 9 -8.96 15.32 -2.46
C GLY A 9 -8.12 15.44 -3.74
N THR A 10 -6.80 15.45 -3.55
CA THR A 10 -5.82 15.36 -4.64
C THR A 10 -5.50 13.89 -4.92
N TYR A 11 -5.76 13.43 -6.13
CA TYR A 11 -5.45 12.07 -6.55
C TYR A 11 -4.66 12.07 -7.86
N THR A 12 -4.09 10.93 -8.20
CA THR A 12 -3.47 10.71 -9.50
C THR A 12 -4.54 10.64 -10.59
N ARG A 13 -4.17 10.96 -11.84
CA ARG A 13 -5.10 11.21 -12.97
C ARG A 13 -5.91 9.95 -13.36
N ASP A 14 -5.40 8.78 -13.05
CA ASP A 14 -5.99 7.44 -13.19
C ASP A 14 -7.17 7.19 -12.23
N GLN A 15 -7.28 7.96 -11.13
CA GLN A 15 -8.36 7.84 -10.15
C GLN A 15 -9.59 8.71 -10.50
N PHE A 16 -9.59 9.34 -11.68
CA PHE A 16 -10.66 10.22 -12.15
C PHE A 16 -11.48 9.55 -13.24
N ILE A 17 -12.80 9.70 -13.17
CA ILE A 17 -13.70 9.21 -14.20
C ILE A 17 -13.47 9.98 -15.51
N HIS A 18 -13.56 9.29 -16.63
CA HIS A 18 -13.47 9.91 -17.94
C HIS A 18 -14.85 10.42 -18.37
N GLY A 19 -14.89 11.65 -18.87
CA GLY A 19 -16.11 12.25 -19.37
C GLY A 19 -16.06 13.77 -19.36
N ASN A 20 -17.00 14.37 -20.10
CA ASN A 20 -17.17 15.81 -20.16
C ASN A 20 -18.33 16.25 -19.24
N GLY A 21 -18.34 17.53 -18.86
CA GLY A 21 -19.42 18.12 -18.06
C GLY A 21 -19.49 17.59 -16.62
N PRO A 22 -20.60 16.95 -16.17
CA PRO A 22 -20.78 16.52 -14.77
C PRO A 22 -19.79 15.44 -14.34
N LYS A 23 -19.16 14.73 -15.29
CA LYS A 23 -18.11 13.74 -15.02
C LYS A 23 -16.70 14.34 -14.92
N SER A 24 -16.52 15.61 -15.31
CA SER A 24 -15.19 16.23 -15.32
C SER A 24 -14.67 16.47 -13.89
N GLN A 25 -13.40 16.16 -13.67
CA GLN A 25 -12.70 16.39 -12.40
C GLN A 25 -13.39 15.74 -11.18
N VAL A 26 -14.03 14.58 -11.36
CA VAL A 26 -14.62 13.78 -10.28
C VAL A 26 -13.81 12.51 -10.09
N CYS A 27 -13.47 12.17 -8.84
CA CYS A 27 -12.82 10.91 -8.53
C CYS A 27 -13.82 9.74 -8.63
N VAL A 28 -13.32 8.54 -8.92
CA VAL A 28 -14.13 7.33 -9.12
C VAL A 28 -15.07 7.04 -7.95
N ARG A 29 -14.60 7.23 -6.71
CA ARG A 29 -15.44 7.07 -5.50
C ARG A 29 -16.62 8.03 -5.47
N CYS A 30 -16.40 9.33 -5.68
CA CYS A 30 -17.49 10.30 -5.72
C CYS A 30 -18.40 10.10 -6.96
N GLY A 31 -17.86 9.50 -8.03
CA GLY A 31 -18.63 9.07 -9.19
C GLY A 31 -19.65 7.99 -8.84
N LEU A 32 -19.25 6.97 -8.07
CA LEU A 32 -20.13 5.90 -7.58
C LEU A 32 -21.14 6.42 -6.56
N GLU A 33 -20.69 7.16 -5.55
CA GLU A 33 -21.56 7.68 -4.49
C GLU A 33 -22.67 8.61 -5.03
N LYS A 34 -22.45 9.23 -6.21
CA LYS A 34 -23.40 10.13 -6.86
C LYS A 34 -24.12 9.54 -8.08
N GLY A 35 -23.91 8.25 -8.38
CA GLY A 35 -24.52 7.58 -9.53
C GLY A 35 -24.12 8.16 -10.88
N LEU A 36 -22.92 8.76 -10.99
CA LEU A 36 -22.38 9.26 -12.26
C LEU A 36 -21.76 8.14 -13.11
N VAL A 37 -21.43 7.02 -12.47
CA VAL A 37 -20.79 5.83 -13.05
C VAL A 37 -21.33 4.62 -12.30
N GLU A 38 -21.58 3.53 -13.01
CA GLU A 38 -22.07 2.28 -12.43
C GLU A 38 -20.91 1.44 -11.86
N GLU A 39 -21.19 0.58 -10.86
CA GLU A 39 -20.16 -0.23 -10.18
C GLU A 39 -19.37 -1.13 -11.15
N HIS A 40 -20.03 -1.62 -12.20
CA HIS A 40 -19.40 -2.46 -13.23
C HIS A 40 -18.40 -1.70 -14.12
N GLU A 41 -18.57 -0.38 -14.28
CA GLU A 41 -17.66 0.44 -15.09
C GLU A 41 -16.35 0.72 -14.34
N VAL A 42 -16.35 0.68 -13.01
CA VAL A 42 -15.21 1.07 -12.13
C VAL A 42 -14.80 -0.01 -11.12
N ALA A 43 -15.16 -1.26 -11.40
CA ALA A 43 -14.91 -2.42 -10.55
C ALA A 43 -13.42 -2.59 -10.17
N SER A 44 -12.49 -2.06 -10.98
CA SER A 44 -11.04 -2.10 -10.76
C SER A 44 -10.54 -1.34 -9.53
N LEU A 45 -11.28 -0.34 -9.04
CA LEU A 45 -10.70 0.65 -8.13
C LEU A 45 -11.12 0.46 -6.67
N TYR A 46 -12.29 -0.13 -6.40
CA TYR A 46 -12.85 -0.20 -5.04
C TYR A 46 -13.65 -1.48 -4.71
N ASP A 47 -13.45 -2.59 -5.42
CA ASP A 47 -13.98 -3.87 -4.93
C ASP A 47 -13.25 -4.29 -3.64
N LYS A 48 -14.01 -4.85 -2.67
CA LYS A 48 -13.47 -5.31 -1.37
C LYS A 48 -12.35 -6.33 -1.55
N SER A 49 -12.42 -7.16 -2.59
CA SER A 49 -11.37 -8.14 -2.90
C SER A 49 -10.04 -7.46 -3.26
N THR A 50 -10.07 -6.43 -4.11
CA THR A 50 -8.89 -5.67 -4.54
C THR A 50 -8.32 -4.83 -3.40
N ALA A 51 -9.18 -4.25 -2.57
CA ALA A 51 -8.78 -3.53 -1.38
C ALA A 51 -8.00 -4.46 -0.42
N ASN A 52 -8.55 -5.64 -0.12
CA ASN A 52 -7.88 -6.61 0.74
C ASN A 52 -6.56 -7.12 0.14
N ALA A 53 -6.53 -7.32 -1.18
CA ALA A 53 -5.29 -7.70 -1.89
C ALA A 53 -4.21 -6.62 -1.75
N ARG A 54 -4.54 -5.33 -1.93
CA ARG A 54 -3.63 -4.20 -1.72
C ARG A 54 -3.14 -4.13 -0.27
N PHE A 55 -4.05 -4.27 0.71
CA PHE A 55 -3.68 -4.30 2.13
C PHE A 55 -2.71 -5.44 2.44
N SER A 56 -2.97 -6.64 1.93
CA SER A 56 -2.08 -7.79 2.12
C SER A 56 -0.68 -7.57 1.52
N ALA A 57 -0.60 -6.89 0.37
CA ALA A 57 0.66 -6.55 -0.28
C ALA A 57 1.47 -5.52 0.52
N VAL A 58 0.81 -4.51 1.08
CA VAL A 58 1.43 -3.54 2.01
C VAL A 58 1.89 -4.23 3.28
N ALA A 59 1.03 -5.04 3.89
CA ALA A 59 1.34 -5.74 5.13
C ALA A 59 2.59 -6.62 4.97
N ARG A 60 2.72 -7.36 3.87
CA ARG A 60 3.90 -8.17 3.58
C ARG A 60 5.18 -7.35 3.41
N ARG A 61 5.10 -6.14 2.85
CA ARG A 61 6.26 -5.24 2.70
C ARG A 61 6.77 -4.72 4.05
N TRP A 62 5.86 -4.40 4.97
CA TRP A 62 6.20 -3.82 6.27
C TRP A 62 6.33 -4.84 7.41
N SER A 63 5.91 -6.09 7.18
CA SER A 63 6.01 -7.20 8.12
C SER A 63 7.42 -7.38 8.72
N PRO A 64 8.53 -7.30 7.95
CA PRO A 64 9.87 -7.45 8.53
C PRO A 64 10.20 -6.40 9.60
N LEU A 65 9.78 -5.15 9.41
CA LEU A 65 9.98 -4.09 10.41
C LEU A 65 9.11 -4.30 11.64
N MET A 66 7.87 -4.76 11.45
CA MET A 66 6.97 -5.08 12.55
C MET A 66 7.50 -6.26 13.39
N TRP A 67 8.03 -7.30 12.76
CA TRP A 67 8.66 -8.40 13.48
C TRP A 67 9.95 -7.97 14.18
N LEU A 68 10.74 -7.10 13.54
CA LEU A 68 11.96 -6.57 14.15
C LEU A 68 11.65 -5.78 15.43
N SER A 69 10.60 -4.94 15.44
CA SER A 69 10.20 -4.20 16.64
C SER A 69 9.72 -5.13 17.77
N VAL A 70 8.99 -6.20 17.43
CA VAL A 70 8.60 -7.24 18.40
C VAL A 70 9.82 -7.93 18.98
N LEU A 71 10.81 -8.31 18.17
CA LEU A 71 12.03 -8.97 18.65
C LEU A 71 12.86 -8.07 19.56
N TRP A 72 13.01 -6.79 19.21
CA TRP A 72 13.64 -5.80 20.10
C TRP A 72 12.89 -5.68 21.44
N THR A 73 11.56 -5.61 21.39
CA THR A 73 10.74 -5.53 22.61
C THR A 73 10.90 -6.77 23.48
N ALA A 74 10.90 -7.97 22.87
CA ALA A 74 11.09 -9.22 23.60
C ALA A 74 12.47 -9.30 24.26
N TRP A 75 13.52 -8.83 23.57
CA TRP A 75 14.86 -8.80 24.13
C TRP A 75 14.96 -7.86 25.34
N ILE A 76 14.43 -6.64 25.23
CA ILE A 76 14.42 -5.66 26.33
C ILE A 76 13.68 -6.19 27.56
N LEU A 77 12.57 -6.89 27.37
CA LEU A 77 11.72 -7.34 28.48
C LEU A 77 12.21 -8.64 29.14
N PHE A 78 12.85 -9.54 28.40
CA PHE A 78 13.10 -10.91 28.87
C PHE A 78 14.56 -11.36 28.82
N LEU A 79 15.40 -10.79 27.95
CA LEU A 79 16.76 -11.31 27.70
C LEU A 79 17.87 -10.37 28.16
N SER A 80 17.58 -9.09 28.41
CA SER A 80 18.61 -8.08 28.71
C SER A 80 19.43 -8.33 29.98
N ASP A 81 18.91 -9.12 30.91
CA ASP A 81 19.55 -9.38 32.22
C ASP A 81 20.09 -10.82 32.34
N VAL A 82 20.03 -11.60 31.26
CA VAL A 82 20.40 -13.02 31.25
C VAL A 82 21.76 -13.20 30.59
N GLU A 83 22.84 -13.21 31.39
CA GLU A 83 24.17 -13.57 30.90
C GLU A 83 24.28 -15.09 30.61
N PRO A 84 24.93 -15.52 29.51
CA PRO A 84 25.55 -14.75 28.42
C PRO A 84 24.61 -14.47 27.23
N TRP A 85 23.34 -14.86 27.34
CA TRP A 85 22.37 -14.80 26.25
C TRP A 85 22.08 -13.38 25.79
N ASP A 86 22.15 -12.41 26.70
CA ASP A 86 22.07 -10.98 26.41
C ASP A 86 22.98 -10.58 25.23
N LEU A 87 24.28 -10.81 25.36
CA LEU A 87 25.29 -10.42 24.38
C LEU A 87 25.12 -11.14 23.04
N TYR A 88 24.87 -12.45 23.05
CA TYR A 88 24.67 -13.21 21.81
C TYR A 88 23.44 -12.74 21.04
N THR A 89 22.33 -12.52 21.73
CA THR A 89 21.08 -12.10 21.10
C THR A 89 21.11 -10.64 20.68
N LEU A 90 21.83 -9.77 21.41
CA LEU A 90 22.08 -8.39 21.01
C LEU A 90 22.86 -8.31 19.69
N ILE A 91 23.94 -9.09 19.55
CA ILE A 91 24.72 -9.14 18.29
C ILE A 91 23.82 -9.60 17.14
N LEU A 92 23.01 -10.64 17.35
CA LEU A 92 22.08 -11.13 16.34
C LEU A 92 21.02 -10.08 15.95
N LEU A 93 20.44 -9.39 16.93
CA LEU A 93 19.47 -8.30 16.72
C LEU A 93 20.07 -7.13 15.96
N ALA A 94 21.30 -6.76 16.27
CA ALA A 94 22.04 -5.73 15.56
C ALA A 94 22.26 -6.11 14.09
N LEU A 95 22.68 -7.35 13.82
CA LEU A 95 22.84 -7.87 12.46
C LEU A 95 21.50 -7.86 11.69
N CYS A 96 20.42 -8.37 12.29
CA CYS A 96 19.09 -8.34 11.70
C CYS A 96 18.65 -6.90 11.37
N THR A 97 18.91 -5.95 12.27
CA THR A 97 18.58 -4.54 12.07
C THR A 97 19.33 -3.92 10.89
N LEU A 98 20.57 -4.35 10.63
CA LEU A 98 21.34 -3.92 9.45
C LEU A 98 20.89 -4.61 8.15
N ILE A 99 20.48 -5.88 8.21
CA ILE A 99 20.08 -6.67 7.04
C ILE A 99 18.70 -6.24 6.53
N VAL A 100 17.74 -5.94 7.42
CA VAL A 100 16.36 -5.56 7.04
C VAL A 100 16.30 -4.39 6.04
N PRO A 101 16.96 -3.23 6.23
CA PRO A 101 16.89 -2.15 5.25
C PRO A 101 17.51 -2.53 3.89
N VAL A 102 18.58 -3.33 3.88
CA VAL A 102 19.20 -3.84 2.64
C VAL A 102 18.22 -4.75 1.89
N TYR A 103 17.58 -5.68 2.60
CA TYR A 103 16.53 -6.53 2.06
C TYR A 103 15.37 -5.71 1.49
N MET A 104 14.86 -4.74 2.24
CA MET A 104 13.75 -3.89 1.81
C MET A 104 14.08 -3.08 0.55
N PHE A 105 15.32 -2.60 0.42
CA PHE A 105 15.78 -1.90 -0.78
C PHE A 105 15.81 -2.84 -1.99
N PHE A 106 16.43 -4.02 -1.84
CA PHE A 106 16.58 -4.99 -2.93
C PHE A 106 15.23 -5.50 -3.46
N PHE A 107 14.26 -5.76 -2.58
CA PHE A 107 12.94 -6.26 -2.97
C PHE A 107 11.93 -5.17 -3.31
N SER A 108 12.31 -3.89 -3.28
CA SER A 108 11.41 -2.77 -3.57
C SER A 108 10.75 -2.87 -4.95
N SER A 109 11.50 -3.27 -5.98
CA SER A 109 11.00 -3.43 -7.36
C SER A 109 9.90 -4.49 -7.47
N LYS A 110 10.07 -5.63 -6.79
CA LYS A 110 9.06 -6.69 -6.72
C LYS A 110 7.77 -6.19 -6.09
N HIS A 111 7.85 -5.40 -5.02
CA HIS A 111 6.67 -4.83 -4.37
C HIS A 111 5.96 -3.80 -5.26
N MET A 112 6.70 -2.97 -5.99
CA MET A 112 6.12 -2.05 -6.97
C MET A 112 5.40 -2.80 -8.09
N ALA A 113 5.97 -3.90 -8.60
CA ALA A 113 5.33 -4.72 -9.62
C ALA A 113 4.04 -5.39 -9.12
N VAL A 114 4.02 -5.88 -7.87
CA VAL A 114 2.80 -6.44 -7.25
C VAL A 114 1.72 -5.37 -7.13
N MET A 115 2.08 -4.15 -6.69
CA MET A 115 1.12 -3.05 -6.59
C MET A 115 0.58 -2.61 -7.96
N ALA A 116 1.44 -2.50 -8.97
CA ALA A 116 1.03 -2.17 -10.33
C ALA A 116 0.01 -3.17 -10.90
N ARG A 117 0.18 -4.47 -10.61
CA ARG A 117 -0.81 -5.50 -11.00
C ARG A 117 -2.15 -5.36 -10.28
N LEU A 118 -2.14 -4.87 -9.04
CA LEU A 118 -3.34 -4.67 -8.21
C LEU A 118 -4.02 -3.30 -8.45
N THR A 119 -3.40 -2.44 -9.25
CA THR A 119 -3.94 -1.15 -9.72
C THR A 119 -4.09 -1.20 -11.23
N PRO A 120 -5.04 -1.99 -11.77
CA PRO A 120 -5.31 -1.95 -13.21
C PRO A 120 -5.75 -0.53 -13.59
N GLU A 121 -5.20 -0.03 -14.70
CA GLU A 121 -5.61 1.26 -15.24
C GLU A 121 -7.11 1.20 -15.55
N TYR A 122 -7.83 2.24 -15.15
CA TYR A 122 -9.18 2.46 -15.65
C TYR A 122 -9.11 2.55 -17.18
N GLU A 123 -9.75 1.62 -17.88
CA GLU A 123 -9.62 1.48 -19.33
C GLU A 123 -10.20 2.74 -20.00
N ARG A 124 -9.34 3.51 -20.67
CA ARG A 124 -9.81 4.67 -21.42
C ARG A 124 -10.72 4.19 -22.55
N PRO A 125 -11.94 4.73 -22.71
CA PRO A 125 -12.74 4.42 -23.87
C PRO A 125 -11.96 4.77 -25.14
N LYS A 126 -11.95 3.85 -26.12
CA LYS A 126 -11.22 4.04 -27.38
C LYS A 126 -11.73 5.30 -28.09
N GLY A 127 -10.84 6.26 -28.33
CA GLY A 127 -11.14 7.49 -29.09
C GLY A 127 -11.27 8.78 -28.29
N HIS A 128 -10.88 8.80 -27.01
CA HIS A 128 -10.77 10.02 -26.19
C HIS A 128 -9.37 10.24 -25.61
#